data_AF-X0Z9X6-F1
#
_entry.id   AF-X0Z9X6-F1
#
_cell.length_a   1.000
_cell.length_b   1.000
_cell.length_c   1.000
_cell.angle_alpha   90.00
_cell.angle_beta   90.00
_cell.angle_gamma   90.00
#
_symmetry.space_group_name_H-M   'P 1'
#
loop_
_entity.id
_entity.type
_entity.pdbx_description
1 polymer ?
#
loop_
_entity_poly.entity_id
_entity_poly.type
_entity_poly.pdbx_seq_one_letter_code
_entity_poly.pdbx_strand_id
1 'polypeptide(L)'
;MGGTGVFRFGSPEHNLQLIISRRNQEIQNEKIEGNDRWGITIIRRIPPTGQMRSSVFTYLAPKGYILSFKANYLPLLPDDNLNPYKKSIEHGTFVKIYDYQMSTGRLRSDATRHLHNRLSLLMPDLALPIKVADIRFKKSPIKTLSGLSVRLDEDKRDNLEEGFPGSGEMTIEGQRMYYSIYAFKIGKRDTYATEEGIIFTVNGQTHGFLSRYFFERKVVGMNYLS
;
A
#
# COMPACT_ATOMS: atom_id res chain seq x y z
N MET A 1 8.30 11.18 17.12
CA MET A 1 8.14 9.74 16.86
C MET A 1 9.03 9.37 15.68
N GLY A 2 10.17 8.73 15.94
CA GLY A 2 11.15 8.35 14.90
C GLY A 2 10.64 7.15 14.11
N GLY A 3 10.58 7.30 12.78
CA GLY A 3 10.08 6.28 11.87
C GLY A 3 10.88 4.98 11.98
N THR A 4 10.26 3.96 12.56
CA THR A 4 10.68 2.56 12.38
C THR A 4 10.78 2.28 10.88
N GLY A 5 11.94 1.81 10.41
CA GLY A 5 12.30 1.71 9.00
C GLY A 5 11.21 1.10 8.09
N VAL A 6 11.14 1.65 6.86
CA VAL A 6 10.10 1.43 5.83
C VAL A 6 10.07 0.00 5.27
N PHE A 7 11.11 -0.80 5.47
CA PHE A 7 11.20 -2.13 4.87
C PHE A 7 10.40 -3.18 5.66
N ARG A 8 9.31 -3.64 5.04
CA ARG A 8 8.55 -4.81 5.47
C ARG A 8 9.06 -6.04 4.71
N PHE A 9 9.34 -7.12 5.44
CA PHE A 9 9.76 -8.40 4.87
C PHE A 9 8.61 -9.40 4.89
N GLY A 10 8.60 -10.29 3.90
CA GLY A 10 7.53 -11.26 3.72
C GLY A 10 7.63 -12.48 4.64
N SER A 11 8.85 -12.89 5.00
CA SER A 11 9.11 -14.07 5.84
C SER A 11 9.74 -13.67 7.17
N PRO A 12 9.22 -14.20 8.31
CA PRO A 12 9.80 -13.98 9.63
C PRO A 12 11.16 -14.66 9.80
N GLU A 13 11.45 -15.71 9.02
CA GLU A 13 12.68 -16.49 9.12
C GLU A 13 13.81 -15.88 8.28
N HIS A 14 13.58 -15.74 6.97
CA HIS A 14 14.63 -15.35 6.04
C HIS A 14 14.84 -13.83 6.00
N ASN A 15 13.75 -13.06 6.14
CA ASN A 15 13.76 -11.59 6.13
C ASN A 15 14.52 -10.99 4.94
N LEU A 16 14.29 -11.50 3.72
CA LEU A 16 14.98 -11.08 2.49
C LEU A 16 14.08 -10.27 1.55
N GLN A 17 14.68 -9.30 0.87
CA GLN A 17 14.04 -8.48 -0.16
C GLN A 17 15.05 -8.12 -1.25
N LEU A 18 14.65 -8.18 -2.51
CA LEU A 18 15.46 -7.73 -3.64
C LEU A 18 15.00 -6.34 -4.08
N ILE A 19 15.95 -5.44 -4.27
CA ILE A 19 15.71 -4.11 -4.82
C ILE A 19 16.56 -3.95 -6.07
N ILE A 20 15.90 -3.54 -7.15
CA ILE A 20 16.51 -3.17 -8.42
C ILE A 20 16.07 -1.75 -8.73
N SER A 21 16.99 -0.83 -8.99
CA SER A 21 16.63 0.57 -9.25
C SER A 21 17.52 1.24 -10.28
N ARG A 22 16.92 2.13 -11.07
CA ARG A 22 17.61 3.03 -11.99
C ARG A 22 16.88 4.37 -12.03
N ARG A 23 17.63 5.47 -11.95
CA ARG A 23 17.06 6.82 -12.01
C ARG A 23 16.59 7.13 -13.44
N ASN A 24 15.51 7.90 -13.59
CA ASN A 24 15.15 8.46 -14.88
C ASN A 24 16.29 9.38 -15.37
N GLN A 25 16.77 9.14 -16.59
CA GLN A 25 17.88 9.88 -17.18
C GLN A 25 17.48 11.31 -17.57
N GLU A 26 16.19 11.60 -17.76
CA GLU A 26 15.68 12.93 -18.13
C GLU A 26 15.72 13.93 -16.96
N ILE A 27 15.74 13.45 -15.72
CA ILE A 27 15.71 14.28 -14.49
C ILE A 27 17.12 14.46 -13.92
N GLN A 28 18.14 14.44 -14.78
CA GLN A 28 19.54 14.56 -14.36
C GLN A 28 20.06 15.96 -14.67
N ASN A 29 20.55 16.63 -13.62
CA ASN A 29 21.20 17.93 -13.77
C ASN A 29 22.68 17.78 -14.20
N GLU A 30 23.31 16.62 -13.95
CA GLU A 30 24.73 16.38 -14.24
C GLU A 30 24.99 14.94 -14.67
N LYS A 31 25.89 14.73 -15.64
CA LYS A 31 26.35 13.41 -16.09
C LYS A 31 27.35 12.83 -15.08
N ILE A 32 26.83 12.17 -14.05
CA ILE A 32 27.63 11.40 -13.11
C ILE A 32 27.99 10.04 -13.74
N GLU A 33 29.24 9.60 -13.57
CA GLU A 33 29.71 8.29 -14.05
C GLU A 33 28.91 7.14 -13.41
N GLY A 34 28.45 6.18 -14.22
CA GLY A 34 27.67 5.02 -13.74
C GLY A 34 26.17 5.27 -13.53
N ASN A 35 25.68 6.49 -13.77
CA ASN A 35 24.27 6.85 -13.61
C ASN A 35 23.34 6.20 -14.65
N ASP A 36 23.90 5.61 -15.71
CA ASP A 36 23.17 4.87 -16.75
C ASP A 36 22.92 3.39 -16.38
N ARG A 37 23.43 2.92 -15.24
CA ARG A 37 23.37 1.51 -14.81
C ARG A 37 22.17 1.24 -13.92
N TRP A 38 21.73 -0.02 -13.91
CA TRP A 38 20.82 -0.55 -12.90
C TRP A 38 21.61 -0.97 -11.67
N GLY A 39 21.20 -0.52 -10.49
CA GLY A 39 21.68 -1.03 -9.21
C GLY A 39 20.84 -2.23 -8.76
N ILE A 40 21.49 -3.26 -8.23
CA ILE A 40 20.87 -4.43 -7.63
C ILE A 40 21.43 -4.62 -6.22
N THR A 41 20.55 -4.79 -5.24
CA THR A 41 20.96 -5.29 -3.94
C THR A 41 19.89 -6.17 -3.30
N ILE A 42 20.34 -7.06 -2.42
CA ILE A 42 19.49 -7.86 -1.56
C ILE A 42 19.61 -7.28 -0.17
N ILE A 43 18.49 -6.88 0.42
CA ILE A 43 18.40 -6.42 1.80
C ILE A 43 17.97 -7.59 2.68
N ARG A 44 18.62 -7.71 3.83
CA ARG A 44 18.24 -8.63 4.89
C ARG A 44 18.02 -7.88 6.20
N ARG A 45 16.94 -8.19 6.91
CA ARG A 45 16.81 -7.79 8.32
C ARG A 45 17.30 -8.90 9.24
N ILE A 46 18.18 -8.53 10.16
CA ILE A 46 18.74 -9.40 11.18
C ILE A 46 18.05 -9.06 12.51
N PRO A 47 17.32 -10.00 13.12
CA PRO A 47 16.77 -9.82 14.46
C PRO A 47 17.86 -9.50 15.48
N PRO A 48 17.56 -8.71 16.54
CA PRO A 48 18.53 -8.47 17.59
C PRO A 48 18.93 -9.77 18.28
N THR A 49 20.22 -9.93 18.60
CA THR A 49 20.75 -11.05 19.39
C THR A 49 21.53 -10.53 20.61
N GLY A 50 21.57 -11.31 21.70
CA GLY A 50 22.28 -10.93 22.92
C GLY A 50 21.76 -9.63 23.54
N GLN A 51 22.64 -8.64 23.72
CA GLN A 51 22.32 -7.33 24.31
C GLN A 51 21.78 -6.30 23.29
N MET A 52 21.60 -6.67 22.02
CA MET A 52 21.09 -5.74 21.01
C MET A 52 19.63 -5.35 21.30
N ARG A 53 19.34 -4.05 21.26
CA ARG A 53 17.98 -3.53 21.49
C ARG A 53 17.13 -3.42 20.23
N SER A 54 17.74 -3.54 19.04
CA SER A 54 17.04 -3.29 17.77
C SER A 54 17.59 -4.16 16.64
N SER A 55 16.73 -4.45 15.67
CA SER A 55 17.12 -5.15 14.45
C SER A 55 18.10 -4.32 13.62
N VAL A 56 19.01 -5.00 12.92
CA VAL A 56 19.94 -4.38 11.96
C VAL A 56 19.51 -4.76 10.54
N PHE A 57 19.65 -3.81 9.62
CA PHE A 57 19.44 -4.05 8.19
C PHE A 57 20.81 -4.13 7.51
N THR A 58 21.04 -5.20 6.77
CA THR A 58 22.25 -5.40 5.96
C THR A 58 21.87 -5.50 4.49
N TYR A 59 22.80 -5.18 3.61
CA TYR A 59 22.60 -5.26 2.17
C TYR A 59 23.81 -5.88 1.48
N LEU A 60 23.56 -6.53 0.34
CA LEU A 60 24.61 -7.17 -0.45
C LEU A 60 25.44 -6.10 -1.19
N ALA A 61 26.72 -6.00 -0.83
CA ALA A 61 27.69 -5.11 -1.47
C ALA A 61 29.11 -5.72 -1.55
N PRO A 62 29.34 -6.69 -2.45
CA PRO A 62 30.66 -7.27 -2.64
C PRO A 62 31.71 -6.20 -2.97
N LYS A 63 32.89 -6.30 -2.36
CA LYS A 63 33.97 -5.30 -2.46
C LYS A 63 33.56 -3.88 -2.00
N GLY A 64 32.49 -3.75 -1.23
CA GLY A 64 31.99 -2.46 -0.74
C GLY A 64 31.10 -1.71 -1.74
N TYR A 65 30.77 -2.30 -2.90
CA TYR A 65 29.97 -1.66 -3.93
C TYR A 65 28.64 -2.38 -4.17
N ILE A 66 27.60 -1.61 -4.48
CA ILE A 66 26.32 -2.16 -4.97
C ILE A 66 26.55 -2.81 -6.33
N LEU A 67 26.00 -4.02 -6.51
CA LEU A 67 26.07 -4.71 -7.79
C LEU A 67 25.37 -3.86 -8.85
N SER A 68 26.00 -3.68 -10.01
CA SER A 68 25.40 -2.89 -11.09
C SER A 68 25.75 -3.42 -12.47
N PHE A 69 24.81 -3.24 -13.39
CA PHE A 69 24.94 -3.70 -14.76
C PHE A 69 24.27 -2.70 -15.71
N LYS A 70 24.73 -2.68 -16.96
CA LYS A 70 24.20 -1.80 -18.00
C LYS A 70 23.09 -2.52 -18.76
N ALA A 71 21.92 -1.88 -18.82
CA ALA A 71 20.79 -2.33 -19.63
C ALA A 71 19.87 -1.12 -19.91
N ASN A 72 19.34 -1.03 -21.13
CA ASN A 72 18.43 0.06 -21.50
C ASN A 72 17.07 -0.10 -20.82
N TYR A 73 16.62 -1.34 -20.66
CA TYR A 73 15.33 -1.69 -20.06
C TYR A 73 15.39 -3.05 -19.37
N LEU A 74 14.43 -3.33 -18.49
CA LEU A 74 14.23 -4.63 -17.86
C LEU A 74 12.78 -5.11 -18.02
N PRO A 75 12.54 -6.35 -18.49
CA PRO A 75 11.19 -6.91 -18.62
C PRO A 75 10.69 -7.39 -17.25
N LEU A 76 10.24 -6.47 -16.40
CA LEU A 76 9.87 -6.75 -15.01
C LEU A 76 8.36 -6.81 -14.77
N LEU A 77 7.55 -6.24 -15.65
CA LEU A 77 6.11 -6.16 -15.50
C LEU A 77 5.40 -7.29 -16.26
N PRO A 78 4.21 -7.73 -15.81
CA PRO A 78 3.39 -8.66 -16.58
C PRO A 78 2.84 -8.02 -17.85
N ASP A 79 2.52 -8.83 -18.87
CA ASP A 79 1.71 -8.38 -20.01
C ASP A 79 0.21 -8.35 -19.69
N ASP A 80 -0.61 -7.94 -20.67
CA ASP A 80 -2.07 -7.88 -20.51
C ASP A 80 -2.73 -9.26 -20.38
N ASN A 81 -2.00 -10.32 -20.74
CA ASN A 81 -2.41 -11.72 -20.58
C ASN A 81 -1.87 -12.33 -19.27
N LEU A 82 -1.35 -11.51 -18.36
CA LEU A 82 -0.77 -11.91 -17.07
C LEU A 82 0.47 -12.83 -17.18
N ASN A 83 1.15 -12.84 -18.32
CA ASN A 83 2.45 -13.50 -18.42
C ASN A 83 3.50 -12.65 -17.70
N PRO A 84 4.22 -13.20 -16.71
CA PRO A 84 5.21 -12.43 -15.95
C PRO A 84 6.42 -12.09 -16.82
N TYR A 85 7.10 -11.00 -16.45
CA TYR A 85 8.39 -10.58 -17.04
C TYR A 85 8.33 -10.35 -18.56
N LYS A 86 7.34 -9.59 -19.02
CA LYS A 86 7.12 -9.29 -20.44
C LYS A 86 7.21 -7.80 -20.77
N LYS A 87 6.55 -6.96 -19.97
CA LYS A 87 6.56 -5.51 -20.19
C LYS A 87 7.81 -4.90 -19.57
N SER A 88 8.49 -4.08 -20.38
CA SER A 88 9.76 -3.45 -20.04
C SER A 88 9.57 -2.17 -19.23
N ILE A 89 10.50 -1.93 -18.31
CA ILE A 89 10.69 -0.62 -17.64
C ILE A 89 12.08 -0.09 -17.97
N GLU A 90 12.19 1.20 -18.23
CA GLU A 90 13.47 1.85 -18.58
C GLU A 90 14.17 2.44 -17.35
N HIS A 91 13.39 2.83 -16.36
CA HIS A 91 13.81 3.40 -15.09
C HIS A 91 12.76 3.13 -14.01
N GLY A 92 13.08 3.45 -12.76
CA GLY A 92 12.23 3.25 -11.60
C GLY A 92 12.84 2.29 -10.58
N THR A 93 12.01 1.84 -9.63
CA THR A 93 12.40 0.90 -8.59
C THR A 93 11.51 -0.32 -8.63
N PHE A 94 12.12 -1.49 -8.70
CA PHE A 94 11.46 -2.79 -8.59
C PHE A 94 11.81 -3.42 -7.26
N VAL A 95 10.78 -3.78 -6.51
CA VAL A 95 10.90 -4.36 -5.18
C VAL A 95 10.27 -5.73 -5.19
N LYS A 96 11.07 -6.77 -4.91
CA LYS A 96 10.59 -8.15 -4.80
C LYS A 96 10.68 -8.61 -3.35
N ILE A 97 9.51 -8.89 -2.78
CA ILE A 97 9.35 -9.44 -1.44
C ILE A 97 9.24 -10.95 -1.56
N TYR A 98 10.14 -11.68 -0.90
CA TYR A 98 10.14 -13.14 -0.90
C TYR A 98 9.28 -13.68 0.24
N ASP A 99 8.71 -14.87 0.01
CA ASP A 99 8.03 -15.69 1.01
C ASP A 99 6.98 -14.94 1.83
N TYR A 100 6.31 -13.96 1.20
CA TYR A 100 5.29 -13.18 1.88
C TYR A 100 4.10 -14.07 2.26
N GLN A 101 3.73 -14.02 3.54
CA GLN A 101 2.57 -14.75 4.05
C GLN A 101 1.46 -13.77 4.41
N MET A 102 0.31 -13.92 3.75
CA MET A 102 -0.90 -13.18 4.14
C MET A 102 -1.57 -13.87 5.32
N SER A 103 -1.98 -13.08 6.31
CA SER A 103 -2.50 -13.56 7.60
C SER A 103 -3.81 -14.33 7.50
N THR A 104 -4.68 -13.97 6.54
CA THR A 104 -6.00 -14.61 6.38
C THR A 104 -6.16 -15.27 5.02
N GLY A 105 -6.93 -16.37 4.97
CA GLY A 105 -7.25 -17.07 3.72
C GLY A 105 -7.97 -16.20 2.69
N ARG A 106 -8.82 -15.25 3.12
CA ARG A 106 -9.51 -14.31 2.23
C ARG A 106 -8.52 -13.40 1.50
N LEU A 107 -7.48 -12.91 2.15
CA LEU A 107 -6.48 -12.05 1.50
C LEU A 107 -5.62 -12.83 0.49
N ARG A 108 -5.48 -14.15 0.68
CA ARG A 108 -4.75 -15.04 -0.25
C ARG A 108 -5.51 -15.32 -1.55
N SER A 109 -6.78 -14.93 -1.65
CA SER A 109 -7.55 -15.00 -2.90
C SER A 109 -6.89 -14.18 -4.00
N ASP A 110 -7.54 -14.12 -5.15
CA ASP A 110 -7.23 -13.15 -6.19
C ASP A 110 -7.03 -11.74 -5.59
N ALA A 111 -5.84 -11.17 -5.82
CA ALA A 111 -5.42 -9.89 -5.27
C ALA A 111 -6.33 -8.72 -5.68
N THR A 112 -7.07 -8.88 -6.79
CA THR A 112 -7.97 -7.86 -7.35
C THR A 112 -9.34 -7.82 -6.66
N ARG A 113 -9.54 -8.67 -5.64
CA ARG A 113 -10.76 -8.78 -4.82
C ARG A 113 -10.51 -8.31 -3.39
N HIS A 114 -10.32 -9.24 -2.45
CA HIS A 114 -10.26 -8.92 -1.02
C HIS A 114 -9.05 -8.08 -0.65
N LEU A 115 -7.88 -8.37 -1.23
CA LEU A 115 -6.69 -7.56 -1.02
C LEU A 115 -6.90 -6.13 -1.55
N HIS A 116 -7.42 -6.00 -2.77
CA HIS A 116 -7.73 -4.70 -3.37
C HIS A 116 -8.66 -3.85 -2.46
N ASN A 117 -9.73 -4.45 -1.94
CA ASN A 117 -10.63 -3.77 -1.00
C ASN A 117 -9.91 -3.35 0.28
N ARG A 118 -9.08 -4.24 0.85
CA ARG A 118 -8.29 -3.93 2.04
C ARG A 118 -7.27 -2.82 1.79
N LEU A 119 -6.61 -2.81 0.64
CA LEU A 119 -5.66 -1.76 0.27
C LEU A 119 -6.36 -0.42 0.06
N SER A 120 -7.57 -0.42 -0.50
CA SER A 120 -8.39 0.81 -0.63
C SER A 120 -8.64 1.44 0.74
N LEU A 121 -9.04 0.63 1.72
CA LEU A 121 -9.25 1.07 3.12
C LEU A 121 -7.98 1.61 3.78
N LEU A 122 -6.82 1.03 3.47
CA LEU A 122 -5.54 1.45 4.04
C LEU A 122 -4.98 2.71 3.37
N MET A 123 -5.46 3.05 2.18
CA MET A 123 -5.03 4.21 1.41
C MET A 123 -6.25 4.98 0.88
N PRO A 124 -7.01 5.68 1.74
CA PRO A 124 -8.23 6.36 1.31
C PRO A 124 -8.00 7.38 0.21
N ASP A 125 -6.94 8.18 0.31
CA ASP A 125 -6.61 9.22 -0.67
C ASP A 125 -5.24 8.93 -1.29
N LEU A 126 -5.26 8.15 -2.36
CA LEU A 126 -4.05 7.73 -3.02
C LEU A 126 -3.54 8.81 -3.98
N ALA A 127 -2.29 9.25 -3.80
CA ALA A 127 -1.70 10.30 -4.64
C ALA A 127 -1.50 9.87 -6.11
N LEU A 128 -1.24 8.58 -6.36
CA LEU A 128 -1.08 8.02 -7.70
C LEU A 128 -1.77 6.66 -7.80
N PRO A 129 -2.57 6.40 -8.84
CA PRO A 129 -3.21 5.11 -9.02
C PRO A 129 -2.22 3.95 -9.10
N ILE A 130 -2.55 2.82 -8.45
CA ILE A 130 -1.71 1.61 -8.46
C ILE A 130 -2.39 0.54 -9.29
N LYS A 131 -1.69 -0.03 -10.29
CA LYS A 131 -2.17 -1.21 -11.00
C LYS A 131 -1.88 -2.48 -10.18
N VAL A 132 -2.93 -3.26 -9.92
CA VAL A 132 -2.87 -4.55 -9.23
C VAL A 132 -3.11 -5.65 -10.27
N ALA A 133 -2.16 -6.58 -10.38
CA ALA A 133 -2.24 -7.74 -11.26
C ALA A 133 -1.87 -9.00 -10.47
N ASP A 134 -2.67 -10.06 -10.60
CA ASP A 134 -2.42 -11.35 -9.95
C ASP A 134 -2.12 -12.44 -10.98
N ILE A 135 -0.84 -12.63 -11.28
CA ILE A 135 -0.37 -13.62 -12.26
C ILE A 135 -0.63 -15.07 -11.84
N ARG A 136 -1.00 -15.33 -10.58
CA ARG A 136 -1.36 -16.68 -10.10
C ARG A 136 -2.70 -17.13 -10.67
N PHE A 137 -3.57 -16.17 -11.02
CA PHE A 137 -4.91 -16.41 -11.54
C PHE A 137 -5.01 -15.86 -12.98
N LYS A 138 -4.76 -16.70 -13.98
CA LYS A 138 -4.67 -16.29 -15.41
C LYS A 138 -5.90 -15.58 -15.99
N LYS A 139 -7.06 -15.67 -15.35
CA LYS A 139 -8.31 -14.99 -15.76
C LYS A 139 -8.61 -13.75 -14.91
N SER A 140 -7.71 -13.36 -14.02
CA SER A 140 -7.88 -12.20 -13.15
C SER A 140 -7.78 -10.90 -13.96
N PRO A 141 -8.66 -9.92 -13.74
CA PRO A 141 -8.52 -8.62 -14.40
C PRO A 141 -7.38 -7.82 -13.78
N ILE A 142 -6.62 -7.08 -14.59
CA ILE A 142 -5.73 -6.04 -14.04
C ILE A 142 -6.61 -4.88 -13.56
N LYS A 143 -6.56 -4.55 -12.26
CA LYS A 143 -7.37 -3.47 -11.68
C LYS A 143 -6.54 -2.27 -11.25
N THR A 144 -7.12 -1.09 -11.39
CA THR A 144 -6.55 0.15 -10.85
C THR A 144 -7.10 0.37 -9.44
N LEU A 145 -6.20 0.52 -8.47
CA LEU A 145 -6.50 0.97 -7.12
C LEU A 145 -6.37 2.49 -7.08
N SER A 146 -7.49 3.18 -6.87
CA SER A 146 -7.58 4.65 -6.84
C SER A 146 -7.75 5.23 -5.43
N GLY A 147 -7.88 4.37 -4.41
CA GLY A 147 -8.19 4.74 -3.03
C GLY A 147 -9.67 4.63 -2.68
N LEU A 148 -9.97 4.64 -1.37
CA LEU A 148 -11.35 4.49 -0.87
C LEU A 148 -12.23 5.66 -1.29
N SER A 149 -11.72 6.89 -1.22
CA SER A 149 -12.50 8.10 -1.50
C SER A 149 -13.01 8.11 -2.94
N VAL A 150 -12.16 7.77 -3.92
CA VAL A 150 -12.55 7.66 -5.34
C VAL A 150 -13.61 6.57 -5.54
N ARG A 151 -13.44 5.42 -4.89
CA ARG A 151 -14.43 4.32 -4.98
C ARG A 151 -15.78 4.71 -4.37
N LEU A 152 -15.77 5.45 -3.27
CA LEU A 152 -16.99 5.96 -2.67
C LEU A 152 -17.64 7.01 -3.57
N ASP A 153 -16.85 7.82 -4.26
CA ASP A 153 -17.27 8.87 -5.20
C ASP A 153 -17.94 8.35 -6.47
N GLU A 154 -17.42 7.27 -7.05
CA GLU A 154 -17.99 6.63 -8.24
C GLU A 154 -19.33 5.95 -7.95
N ASP A 155 -19.51 5.42 -6.73
CA ASP A 155 -20.66 4.57 -6.35
C ASP A 155 -21.68 5.29 -5.41
N LYS A 156 -21.61 6.63 -5.26
CA LYS A 156 -22.39 7.38 -4.25
C LYS A 156 -23.91 7.16 -4.33
N ARG A 157 -24.48 7.23 -5.53
CA ARG A 157 -25.94 7.34 -5.74
C ARG A 157 -26.72 6.14 -5.20
N ASP A 158 -26.16 4.94 -5.31
CA ASP A 158 -26.87 3.72 -4.92
C ASP A 158 -26.53 3.27 -3.50
N ASN A 159 -25.39 3.70 -2.94
CA ASN A 159 -24.86 3.14 -1.69
C ASN A 159 -24.95 4.06 -0.47
N LEU A 160 -25.00 5.38 -0.67
CA LEU A 160 -25.07 6.35 0.43
C LEU A 160 -26.48 6.89 0.63
N GLU A 161 -26.80 7.24 1.88
CA GLU A 161 -28.05 7.92 2.23
C GLU A 161 -28.13 9.32 1.59
N GLU A 162 -29.34 9.82 1.41
CA GLU A 162 -29.56 11.17 0.86
C GLU A 162 -28.88 12.23 1.74
N GLY A 163 -28.22 13.20 1.10
CA GLY A 163 -27.43 14.23 1.80
C GLY A 163 -25.99 13.82 2.16
N PHE A 164 -25.55 12.61 1.80
CA PHE A 164 -24.17 12.14 2.02
C PHE A 164 -23.39 11.93 0.70
N PRO A 165 -22.05 12.08 0.71
CA PRO A 165 -21.21 12.37 1.88
C PRO A 165 -21.32 13.83 2.35
N GLY A 166 -21.14 14.02 3.66
CA GLY A 166 -20.93 15.33 4.27
C GLY A 166 -19.44 15.53 4.58
N SER A 167 -18.95 16.76 4.54
CA SER A 167 -17.58 17.07 4.98
C SER A 167 -17.56 18.34 5.83
N GLY A 168 -16.49 18.52 6.59
CA GLY A 168 -16.33 19.68 7.44
C GLY A 168 -14.93 19.76 8.04
N GLU A 169 -14.76 20.75 8.91
CA GLU A 169 -13.55 20.93 9.69
C GLU A 169 -13.91 21.09 11.18
N MET A 170 -13.01 20.63 12.04
CA MET A 170 -13.11 20.80 13.48
C MET A 170 -11.75 21.20 14.03
N THR A 171 -11.75 21.92 15.15
CA THR A 171 -10.52 22.26 15.86
C THR A 171 -10.53 21.60 17.23
N ILE A 172 -9.54 20.75 17.49
CA ILE A 172 -9.37 20.05 18.76
C ILE A 172 -8.01 20.45 19.31
N GLU A 173 -7.98 21.03 20.52
CA GLU A 173 -6.72 21.47 21.16
C GLU A 173 -5.85 22.39 20.27
N GLY A 174 -6.51 23.25 19.47
CA GLY A 174 -5.84 24.17 18.54
C GLY A 174 -5.36 23.52 17.23
N GLN A 175 -5.56 22.22 17.02
CA GLN A 175 -5.26 21.54 15.77
C GLN A 175 -6.50 21.47 14.88
N ARG A 176 -6.41 22.04 13.67
CA ARG A 176 -7.46 21.93 12.67
C ARG A 176 -7.42 20.56 12.00
N MET A 177 -8.55 19.88 12.00
CA MET A 177 -8.75 18.56 11.39
C MET A 177 -9.90 18.62 10.41
N TYR A 178 -9.70 18.04 9.24
CA TYR A 178 -10.77 17.83 8.26
C TYR A 178 -11.41 16.48 8.46
N TYR A 179 -12.71 16.38 8.23
CA TYR A 179 -13.43 15.13 8.27
C TYR A 179 -14.42 15.01 7.12
N SER A 180 -14.69 13.76 6.74
CA SER A 180 -15.73 13.38 5.79
C SER A 180 -16.58 12.27 6.40
N ILE A 181 -17.89 12.38 6.27
CA ILE A 181 -18.89 11.44 6.79
C ILE A 181 -19.54 10.76 5.60
N TYR A 182 -19.51 9.43 5.59
CA TYR A 182 -20.17 8.59 4.61
C TYR A 182 -21.22 7.74 5.32
N ALA A 183 -22.49 8.13 5.22
CA ALA A 183 -23.60 7.33 5.74
C ALA A 183 -24.08 6.36 4.66
N PHE A 184 -23.95 5.06 4.91
CA PHE A 184 -24.36 4.01 3.97
C PHE A 184 -25.81 3.61 4.20
N LYS A 185 -26.51 3.28 3.11
CA LYS A 185 -27.79 2.56 3.18
C LYS A 185 -27.58 1.19 3.83
N ILE A 186 -28.62 0.65 4.45
CA ILE A 186 -28.59 -0.65 5.13
C ILE A 186 -28.02 -1.73 4.20
N GLY A 187 -26.97 -2.43 4.66
CA GLY A 187 -26.32 -3.53 3.94
C GLY A 187 -25.36 -3.12 2.82
N LYS A 188 -25.13 -1.83 2.57
CA LYS A 188 -24.24 -1.36 1.48
C LYS A 188 -22.78 -1.12 1.90
N ARG A 189 -22.48 -1.17 3.20
CA ARG A 189 -21.16 -0.86 3.76
C ARG A 189 -20.11 -1.97 3.56
N ASP A 190 -20.53 -3.24 3.57
CA ASP A 190 -19.63 -4.41 3.71
C ASP A 190 -18.57 -4.54 2.61
N THR A 191 -18.81 -3.94 1.44
CA THR A 191 -17.87 -3.93 0.31
C THR A 191 -16.79 -2.84 0.41
N TYR A 192 -16.98 -1.88 1.34
CA TYR A 192 -16.10 -0.74 1.58
C TYR A 192 -15.34 -0.90 2.88
N ALA A 193 -16.03 -1.17 3.99
CA ALA A 193 -15.47 -1.30 5.34
C ALA A 193 -16.12 -2.48 6.07
N THR A 194 -15.35 -3.19 6.91
CA THR A 194 -15.90 -4.30 7.71
C THR A 194 -16.02 -3.91 9.18
N GLU A 195 -14.90 -3.58 9.81
CA GLU A 195 -14.85 -3.23 11.23
C GLU A 195 -14.68 -1.72 11.42
N GLU A 196 -14.11 -1.04 10.43
CA GLU A 196 -13.72 0.36 10.48
C GLU A 196 -14.96 1.27 10.51
N GLY A 197 -15.25 1.87 11.67
CA GLY A 197 -16.30 2.87 11.85
C GLY A 197 -15.79 4.30 11.64
N ILE A 198 -14.60 4.60 12.17
CA ILE A 198 -13.90 5.88 11.95
C ILE A 198 -12.49 5.57 11.49
N ILE A 199 -12.04 6.18 10.41
CA ILE A 199 -10.70 5.99 9.83
C ILE A 199 -9.89 7.27 10.03
N PHE A 200 -8.73 7.16 10.67
CA PHE A 200 -7.80 8.28 10.83
C PHE A 200 -6.75 8.21 9.73
N THR A 201 -6.65 9.28 8.94
CA THR A 201 -5.73 9.37 7.82
C THR A 201 -4.67 10.44 8.07
N VAL A 202 -3.45 10.18 7.58
CA VAL A 202 -2.38 11.17 7.47
C VAL A 202 -1.76 10.97 6.09
N ASN A 203 -1.68 12.05 5.31
CA ASN A 203 -1.18 12.03 3.92
C ASN A 203 -1.86 10.95 3.05
N GLY A 204 -3.18 10.79 3.21
CA GLY A 204 -3.99 9.85 2.43
C GLY A 204 -3.83 8.38 2.79
N GLN A 205 -3.08 8.06 3.84
CA GLN A 205 -2.90 6.70 4.36
C GLN A 205 -3.56 6.55 5.73
N THR A 206 -4.20 5.41 5.94
CA THR A 206 -4.81 5.06 7.23
C THR A 206 -3.74 4.77 8.27
N HIS A 207 -3.75 5.52 9.36
CA HIS A 207 -2.84 5.37 10.51
C HIS A 207 -3.50 4.65 11.69
N GLY A 208 -4.83 4.69 11.77
CA GLY A 208 -5.60 3.99 12.78
C GLY A 208 -7.08 4.01 12.44
N PHE A 209 -7.87 3.25 13.18
CA PHE A 209 -9.31 3.28 13.07
C PHE A 209 -9.97 3.00 14.42
N LEU A 210 -11.20 3.50 14.61
CA LEU A 210 -12.09 3.03 15.66
C LEU A 210 -13.08 2.04 15.04
N SER A 211 -13.33 0.93 15.74
CA SER A 211 -14.32 -0.06 15.29
C SER A 211 -15.73 0.53 15.26
N ARG A 212 -16.64 -0.04 14.47
CA ARG A 212 -18.08 0.28 14.46
C ARG A 212 -18.74 0.26 15.85
N TYR A 213 -18.23 -0.57 16.76
CA TYR A 213 -18.67 -0.60 18.16
C TYR A 213 -18.44 0.72 18.89
N PHE A 214 -17.67 1.66 18.32
CA PHE A 214 -17.59 3.03 18.80
C PHE A 214 -18.98 3.68 18.88
N PHE A 215 -19.83 3.50 17.87
CA PHE A 215 -21.16 4.10 17.81
C PHE A 215 -22.13 3.49 18.84
N GLU A 216 -21.88 2.25 19.26
CA GLU A 216 -22.67 1.54 20.28
C GLU A 216 -22.34 1.96 21.72
N ARG A 217 -21.25 2.71 21.94
CA ARG A 217 -20.89 3.17 23.28
C ARG A 217 -22.03 4.00 23.85
N LYS A 218 -22.43 3.73 25.09
CA LYS A 218 -23.50 4.46 25.80
C LYS A 218 -23.35 5.98 25.74
N VAL A 219 -22.11 6.46 25.84
CA VAL A 219 -21.78 7.89 25.79
C VAL A 219 -21.92 8.51 24.38
N VAL A 220 -21.82 7.70 23.33
CA VAL A 220 -22.00 8.13 21.93
C VAL A 220 -23.48 8.08 21.54
N GLY A 221 -24.20 7.03 21.97
CA GLY A 221 -25.65 6.94 21.82
C GLY A 221 -26.14 6.80 20.37
N MET A 222 -25.31 6.27 19.47
CA MET A 222 -25.62 6.13 18.03
C MET A 222 -25.58 4.66 17.59
N ASN A 223 -26.09 3.75 18.42
CA ASN A 223 -26.09 2.31 18.16
C ASN A 223 -26.76 1.90 16.84
N TYR A 224 -27.68 2.72 16.32
CA TYR A 224 -28.35 2.50 15.03
C TYR A 224 -27.44 2.70 13.81
N LEU A 225 -26.22 3.22 13.98
CA LEU A 225 -25.22 3.42 12.92
C LEU A 225 -24.17 2.28 12.80
N SER A 226 -24.21 1.27 13.69
CA SER A 226 -23.21 0.19 13.75
C SER A 226 -23.38 -0.86 12.65
#